data_AF-A0A6A6RWV8-F1
#
_entry.id   AF-A0A6A6RWV8-F1
#
_cell.length_a   1.000
_cell.length_b   1.000
_cell.length_c   1.000
_cell.angle_alpha   90.00
_cell.angle_beta   90.00
_cell.angle_gamma   90.00
#
_symmetry.space_group_name_H-M   'P 1'
#
loop_
_entity.id
_entity.type
_entity.pdbx_description
1 polymer ?
#
loop_
_entity_poly.entity_id
_entity_poly.type
_entity_poly.pdbx_seq_one_letter_code
_entity_poly.pdbx_strand_id
1 'polypeptide(L)'
;MGTSEAVMVICGEQSASCSSTSSNDSSYGIEHLSTSTEPCDHNKEDTISKNNRDCEAKAVDTRPRCERNTHARAIRRGLTEITPTTSHSQDQSPLFATLPSEVRNLIFEYAVCQTPNCSSPVADTSHTNRPGHKYNTQINTALLRTCRLIYYETRAIPLRSTTHHMYEAPSESFNPLDWDHYLFHLSSQSGHNLHHLHITKWRSPFTFSDHLNEHLHWRKMTWTLCASEWTPRQLMRDRFDVSQSLLSARFPDTCQEVNLEYESLLKFPPQRKLLREVAEQCRQIRLTRRNGTRLDIDMEYSMEYTWEGTTWIPANRGENHWNGDYDTATYHVVRICWRDKVPERNYMHYDHLDCLRSKAIAPMSLEDVEKDEENM
;
A
#
# COMPACT_ATOMS: atom_id res chain seq x y z
N MET A 1 27.74 40.40 -15.49
CA MET A 1 27.14 41.55 -14.78
C MET A 1 25.64 41.25 -14.73
N GLY A 2 25.00 40.78 -13.66
CA GLY A 2 25.29 40.83 -12.23
C GLY A 2 24.23 41.68 -11.56
N THR A 3 23.21 41.03 -10.95
CA THR A 3 22.29 41.48 -9.87
C THR A 3 21.26 40.33 -9.73
N SER A 4 21.28 39.40 -8.77
CA SER A 4 21.20 39.50 -7.30
C SER A 4 20.07 40.40 -6.81
N GLU A 5 18.97 39.79 -6.37
CA GLU A 5 18.29 40.24 -5.16
C GLU A 5 17.61 39.04 -4.47
N ALA A 6 17.89 38.93 -3.18
CA ALA A 6 17.41 37.93 -2.26
C ALA A 6 16.50 38.64 -1.25
N VAL A 7 15.36 38.04 -0.86
CA VAL A 7 14.61 38.43 0.34
C VAL A 7 14.17 37.19 1.12
N MET A 8 15.02 36.90 2.10
CA MET A 8 14.85 36.47 3.48
C MET A 8 13.42 36.33 4.09
N VAL A 9 13.17 35.12 4.64
CA VAL A 9 12.61 34.73 5.97
C VAL A 9 11.32 35.37 6.50
N ILE A 10 10.36 34.51 6.88
CA ILE A 10 9.71 34.57 8.22
C ILE A 10 9.58 33.15 8.79
N CYS A 11 10.29 32.92 9.91
CA CYS A 11 10.04 31.83 10.85
C CYS A 11 8.84 32.20 11.74
N GLY A 12 7.98 31.22 12.03
CA GLY A 12 7.00 31.28 13.10
C GLY A 12 7.23 30.11 14.06
N GLU A 13 7.99 30.36 15.13
CA GLU A 13 8.05 29.51 16.32
C GLU A 13 6.73 29.66 17.08
N GLN A 14 6.11 28.55 17.48
CA GLN A 14 5.31 28.51 18.71
C GLN A 14 5.65 27.25 19.49
N SER A 15 6.31 27.49 20.62
CA SER A 15 6.54 26.61 21.75
C SER A 15 5.22 26.13 22.38
N ALA A 16 5.12 24.84 22.66
CA ALA A 16 4.18 24.34 23.66
C ALA A 16 4.91 23.36 24.59
N SER A 17 4.79 23.68 25.88
CA SER A 17 5.47 23.14 27.04
C SER A 17 5.10 21.69 27.37
N CYS A 18 6.10 20.90 27.74
CA CYS A 18 5.94 19.64 28.45
C CYS A 18 5.32 19.85 29.85
N SER A 19 4.28 19.08 30.16
CA SER A 19 3.88 18.81 31.54
C SER A 19 3.60 17.31 31.68
N SER A 20 4.45 16.67 32.47
CA SER A 20 4.36 15.30 32.94
C SER A 20 3.26 15.13 33.98
N THR A 21 2.45 14.08 33.85
CA THR A 21 1.75 13.47 34.99
C THR A 21 1.75 11.95 34.85
N SER A 22 2.01 11.33 35.98
CA SER A 22 2.28 9.91 36.21
C SER A 22 1.01 9.08 36.37
N SER A 23 1.19 7.77 36.14
CA SER A 23 0.58 6.62 36.83
C SER A 23 -0.95 6.46 36.80
N ASN A 24 -1.41 5.36 36.19
CA ASN A 24 -2.00 4.28 36.98
C ASN A 24 -2.03 2.95 36.19
N ASP A 25 -1.45 1.94 36.82
CA ASP A 25 -1.62 0.51 36.53
C ASP A 25 -3.09 0.11 36.65
N SER A 26 -3.57 -0.68 35.70
CA SER A 26 -4.81 -1.44 35.82
C SER A 26 -4.68 -2.70 34.99
N SER A 27 -4.30 -3.77 35.69
CA SER A 27 -4.31 -5.15 35.25
C SER A 27 -5.75 -5.65 35.09
N TYR A 28 -6.14 -6.08 33.90
CA TYR A 28 -7.28 -6.98 33.73
C TYR A 28 -6.94 -8.05 32.68
N GLY A 29 -6.90 -9.29 33.15
CA GLY A 29 -6.80 -10.48 32.31
C GLY A 29 -8.15 -10.83 31.71
N ILE A 30 -8.13 -11.34 30.48
CA ILE A 30 -9.25 -12.03 29.85
C ILE A 30 -8.72 -13.26 29.12
N GLU A 31 -9.46 -14.35 29.33
CA GLU A 31 -9.21 -15.72 28.90
C GLU A 31 -9.33 -15.88 27.38
N HIS A 32 -8.46 -16.74 26.82
CA HIS A 32 -8.46 -17.11 25.41
C HIS A 32 -9.63 -18.05 25.07
N LEU A 33 -10.45 -17.65 24.09
CA LEU A 33 -11.29 -18.54 23.29
C LEU A 33 -10.57 -18.84 21.98
N SER A 34 -10.33 -20.13 21.74
CA SER A 34 -9.66 -20.70 20.57
C SER A 34 -10.62 -20.82 19.38
N THR A 35 -10.19 -20.34 18.21
CA THR A 35 -10.75 -20.78 16.93
C THR A 35 -9.63 -21.07 15.93
N SER A 36 -9.90 -22.06 15.10
CA SER A 36 -9.00 -22.91 14.32
C SER A 36 -8.23 -22.19 13.21
N THR A 37 -6.92 -22.43 13.15
CA THR A 37 -6.00 -21.98 12.09
C THR A 37 -5.84 -23.06 11.02
N GLU A 38 -5.87 -22.68 9.74
CA GLU A 38 -5.41 -23.53 8.63
C GLU A 38 -3.89 -23.76 8.70
N PRO A 39 -3.37 -24.93 8.30
CA PRO A 39 -1.97 -25.28 8.54
C PRO A 39 -1.03 -24.77 7.44
N CYS A 40 0.01 -24.04 7.85
CA CYS A 40 1.28 -24.02 7.12
C CYS A 40 2.19 -25.09 7.74
N ASP A 41 2.28 -26.24 7.07
CA ASP A 41 3.21 -27.31 7.42
C ASP A 41 4.65 -26.84 7.28
N HIS A 42 5.37 -26.71 8.40
CA HIS A 42 6.78 -27.04 8.52
C HIS A 42 7.12 -27.37 9.99
N ASN A 43 7.70 -28.55 10.17
CA ASN A 43 8.08 -29.17 11.43
C ASN A 43 8.84 -28.22 12.38
N LYS A 44 8.34 -28.09 13.61
CA LYS A 44 9.05 -27.48 14.74
C LYS A 44 9.77 -28.57 15.53
N GLU A 45 11.09 -28.52 15.57
CA GLU A 45 11.85 -29.00 16.73
C GLU A 45 12.12 -27.81 17.65
N ASP A 46 11.64 -27.94 18.88
CA ASP A 46 11.79 -26.96 19.94
C ASP A 46 13.25 -26.89 20.42
N THR A 47 13.85 -25.71 20.35
CA THR A 47 14.97 -25.36 21.23
C THR A 47 14.82 -23.92 21.69
N ILE A 48 14.44 -23.77 22.95
CA ILE A 48 14.35 -22.49 23.67
C ILE A 48 15.76 -21.91 23.77
N SER A 49 16.11 -21.01 22.86
CA SER A 49 17.25 -20.10 23.02
C SER A 49 16.72 -18.69 23.31
N LYS A 50 17.02 -18.20 24.52
CA LYS A 50 16.82 -16.81 24.93
C LYS A 50 17.72 -15.91 24.08
N ASN A 51 17.18 -15.39 22.98
CA ASN A 51 17.86 -14.34 22.21
C ASN A 51 17.69 -12.99 22.94
N ASN A 52 18.73 -12.58 23.66
CA ASN A 52 18.99 -11.18 23.97
C ASN A 52 19.05 -10.40 22.66
N ARG A 53 18.00 -9.65 22.34
CA ARG A 53 18.07 -8.62 21.30
C ARG A 53 18.72 -7.40 21.94
N ASP A 54 20.03 -7.32 21.81
CA ASP A 54 20.73 -6.04 21.89
C ASP A 54 20.23 -5.18 20.72
N CYS A 55 19.20 -4.39 20.96
CA CYS A 55 18.83 -3.28 20.10
C CYS A 55 19.96 -2.26 20.19
N GLU A 56 21.00 -2.40 19.36
CA GLU A 56 21.98 -1.34 19.13
C GLU A 56 21.19 -0.07 18.77
N ALA A 57 21.17 0.89 19.69
CA ALA A 57 20.62 2.20 19.44
C ALA A 57 21.36 2.79 18.24
N LYS A 58 20.69 2.88 17.09
CA LYS A 58 21.27 3.47 15.88
C LYS A 58 21.77 4.87 16.24
N ALA A 59 23.09 5.08 16.14
CA ALA A 59 23.70 6.37 16.40
C ALA A 59 22.99 7.44 15.56
N VAL A 60 22.40 8.44 16.22
CA VAL A 60 21.70 9.54 15.55
C VAL A 60 22.76 10.36 14.82
N ASP A 61 22.61 10.52 13.50
CA ASP A 61 23.49 11.34 12.69
C ASP A 61 23.31 12.83 13.05
N THR A 62 24.27 13.36 13.81
CA THR A 62 24.29 14.73 14.35
C THR A 62 24.73 15.78 13.34
N ARG A 63 25.10 15.40 12.10
CA ARG A 63 25.53 16.36 11.08
C ARG A 63 24.40 17.35 10.71
N PRO A 64 24.75 18.60 10.36
CA PRO A 64 23.79 19.56 9.81
C PRO A 64 22.99 18.99 8.62
N ARG A 65 21.73 19.41 8.46
CA ARG A 65 20.83 18.91 7.38
C ARG A 65 21.46 19.05 5.99
N CYS A 66 22.15 20.15 5.70
CA CYS A 66 22.80 20.37 4.41
C CYS A 66 23.94 19.36 4.14
N GLU A 67 24.72 19.01 5.16
CA GLU A 67 25.79 18.02 5.06
C GLU A 67 25.25 16.61 4.91
N ARG A 68 24.22 16.24 5.70
CA ARG A 68 23.52 14.95 5.55
C ARG A 68 22.97 14.78 4.14
N ASN A 69 22.35 15.83 3.59
CA ASN A 69 21.84 15.83 2.23
C ASN A 69 22.95 15.70 1.18
N THR A 70 24.07 16.41 1.37
CA THR A 70 25.22 16.34 0.46
C THR A 70 25.86 14.95 0.46
N HIS A 71 26.05 14.39 1.65
CA HIS A 71 26.59 13.06 1.84
C HIS A 71 25.68 11.97 1.24
N ALA A 72 24.37 12.04 1.49
CA ALA A 72 23.41 11.11 0.91
C ALA A 72 23.40 11.19 -0.63
N ARG A 73 23.52 12.40 -1.21
CA ARG A 73 23.65 12.56 -2.67
C ARG A 73 24.94 11.96 -3.21
N ALA A 74 26.06 12.13 -2.51
CA ALA A 74 27.34 11.52 -2.90
C ALA A 74 27.26 9.98 -2.88
N ILE A 75 26.65 9.39 -1.84
CA ILE A 75 26.39 7.94 -1.78
C ILE A 75 25.55 7.50 -2.97
N ARG A 76 24.42 8.17 -3.25
CA ARG A 76 23.55 7.81 -4.38
C ARG A 76 24.30 7.85 -5.72
N ARG A 77 25.15 8.85 -5.94
CA ARG A 77 26.01 8.93 -7.14
C ARG A 77 26.96 7.74 -7.22
N GLY A 78 27.64 7.41 -6.13
CA GLY A 78 28.53 6.24 -6.07
C GLY A 78 27.79 4.92 -6.33
N LEU A 79 26.53 4.79 -5.91
CA LEU A 79 25.70 3.62 -6.20
C LEU A 79 25.27 3.54 -7.68
N THR A 80 25.08 4.68 -8.34
CA THR A 80 24.77 4.71 -9.79
C THR A 80 25.96 4.36 -10.67
N GLU A 81 27.18 4.57 -10.19
CA GLU A 81 28.44 4.20 -10.88
C GLU A 81 28.76 2.70 -10.82
N ILE A 82 28.01 1.94 -10.01
CA ILE A 82 28.17 0.49 -9.96
C ILE A 82 27.67 -0.10 -11.28
N THR A 83 28.59 -0.73 -12.00
CA THR A 83 28.37 -1.43 -13.27
C THR A 83 29.17 -2.73 -13.27
N PRO A 84 28.91 -3.68 -14.19
CA PRO A 84 29.72 -4.88 -14.31
C PRO A 84 31.21 -4.59 -14.56
N THR A 85 31.53 -3.56 -15.35
CA THR A 85 32.91 -3.19 -15.68
C THR A 85 33.67 -2.50 -14.55
N THR A 86 32.96 -1.88 -13.60
CA THR A 86 33.55 -1.22 -12.42
C THR A 86 33.51 -2.11 -11.17
N SER A 87 33.11 -3.38 -11.33
CA SER A 87 32.93 -4.35 -10.25
C SER A 87 33.85 -5.56 -10.45
N HIS A 88 34.22 -6.21 -9.36
CA HIS A 88 34.90 -7.51 -9.41
C HIS A 88 33.95 -8.56 -10.03
N SER A 89 34.42 -9.37 -10.98
CA SER A 89 33.60 -10.32 -11.77
C SER A 89 32.91 -11.41 -10.95
N GLN A 90 33.51 -11.76 -9.80
CA GLN A 90 33.00 -12.80 -8.88
C GLN A 90 33.02 -14.22 -9.50
N ASP A 91 33.94 -14.51 -10.42
CA ASP A 91 34.06 -15.81 -11.10
C ASP A 91 34.37 -16.98 -10.15
N GLN A 92 34.77 -16.70 -8.90
CA GLN A 92 34.92 -17.71 -7.85
C GLN A 92 33.57 -18.16 -7.25
N SER A 93 32.48 -17.45 -7.52
CA SER A 93 31.14 -17.79 -7.03
C SER A 93 30.39 -18.59 -8.09
N PRO A 94 29.85 -19.78 -7.77
CA PRO A 94 29.00 -20.53 -8.70
C PRO A 94 27.78 -19.74 -9.19
N LEU A 95 27.31 -18.78 -8.39
CA LEU A 95 26.23 -17.87 -8.75
C LEU A 95 26.55 -17.10 -10.04
N PHE A 96 27.78 -16.59 -10.18
CA PHE A 96 28.20 -15.79 -11.34
C PHE A 96 28.96 -16.61 -12.39
N ALA A 97 29.68 -17.65 -11.98
CA ALA A 97 30.47 -18.48 -12.89
C ALA A 97 29.65 -19.52 -13.66
N THR A 98 28.56 -20.02 -13.06
CA THR A 98 27.78 -21.13 -13.62
C THR A 98 26.40 -20.69 -14.09
N LEU A 99 25.72 -19.83 -13.34
CA LEU A 99 24.32 -19.49 -13.66
C LEU A 99 24.24 -18.33 -14.64
N PRO A 100 23.40 -18.42 -15.68
CA PRO A 100 23.13 -17.29 -16.56
C PRO A 100 22.31 -16.21 -15.83
N SER A 101 22.33 -14.98 -16.35
CA SER A 101 21.70 -13.82 -15.72
C SER A 101 20.20 -13.99 -15.49
N GLU A 102 19.51 -14.71 -16.37
CA GLU A 102 18.09 -14.98 -16.30
C GLU A 102 17.75 -15.80 -15.06
N VAL A 103 18.54 -16.85 -14.79
CA VAL A 103 18.36 -17.70 -13.60
C VAL A 103 18.73 -16.93 -12.34
N ARG A 104 19.80 -16.12 -12.38
CA ARG A 104 20.14 -15.24 -11.24
C ARG A 104 19.01 -14.27 -10.92
N ASN A 105 18.42 -13.62 -11.92
CA ASN A 105 17.31 -12.70 -11.74
C ASN A 105 16.11 -13.38 -11.06
N LEU A 106 15.80 -14.62 -11.42
CA LEU A 106 14.74 -15.39 -10.75
C LEU A 106 15.09 -15.65 -9.28
N ILE A 107 16.31 -16.11 -8.99
CA ILE A 107 16.78 -16.35 -7.61
C ILE A 107 16.66 -15.06 -6.79
N PHE A 108 17.12 -13.94 -7.36
CA PHE A 108 17.07 -12.65 -6.71
C PHE A 108 15.64 -12.17 -6.49
N GLU A 109 14.75 -12.37 -7.45
CA GLU A 109 13.34 -12.04 -7.28
C GLU A 109 12.74 -12.77 -6.07
N TYR A 110 12.92 -14.09 -5.98
CA TYR A 110 12.46 -14.86 -4.82
C TYR A 110 13.12 -14.45 -3.50
N ALA A 111 14.38 -14.00 -3.54
CA ALA A 111 15.13 -13.65 -2.33
C ALA A 111 14.82 -12.25 -1.78
N VAL A 112 14.52 -11.28 -2.65
CA VAL A 112 14.40 -9.86 -2.28
C VAL A 112 13.06 -9.22 -2.66
N CYS A 113 12.07 -10.01 -3.12
CA CYS A 113 10.72 -9.49 -3.29
C CYS A 113 10.02 -9.21 -1.96
N GLN A 114 8.99 -8.37 -2.00
CA GLN A 114 8.06 -8.20 -0.88
C GLN A 114 7.32 -9.51 -0.63
N THR A 115 7.35 -9.98 0.62
CA THR A 115 6.63 -11.20 1.03
C THR A 115 5.84 -10.97 2.31
N PRO A 116 4.75 -11.71 2.53
CA PRO A 116 4.05 -11.71 3.81
C PRO A 116 4.96 -12.21 4.94
N ASN A 117 4.99 -11.50 6.06
CA ASN A 117 5.67 -11.93 7.27
C ASN A 117 4.69 -12.70 8.17
N CYS A 118 4.65 -14.04 8.02
CA CYS A 118 3.75 -14.88 8.81
C CYS A 118 3.96 -14.80 10.33
N SER A 119 5.12 -14.32 10.80
CA SER A 119 5.36 -14.09 12.22
C SER A 119 4.80 -12.76 12.73
N SER A 120 4.20 -11.95 11.86
CA SER A 120 3.61 -10.65 12.17
C SER A 120 2.22 -10.54 11.52
N PRO A 121 1.22 -11.27 12.04
CA PRO A 121 -0.15 -11.14 11.59
C PRO A 121 -0.70 -9.74 11.91
N VAL A 122 -1.56 -9.25 11.01
CA VAL A 122 -2.35 -8.04 11.24
C VAL A 122 -3.53 -8.42 12.12
N ALA A 123 -3.86 -7.61 13.13
CA ALA A 123 -4.99 -7.87 14.01
C ALA A 123 -6.31 -7.91 13.23
N ASP A 124 -7.25 -8.79 13.60
CA ASP A 124 -8.55 -8.91 12.93
C ASP A 124 -9.43 -7.66 13.04
N THR A 125 -9.17 -6.83 14.05
CA THR A 125 -9.81 -5.53 14.28
C THR A 125 -9.08 -4.37 13.60
N SER A 126 -7.92 -4.60 12.97
CA SER A 126 -7.20 -3.54 12.26
C SER A 126 -7.90 -3.22 10.95
N HIS A 127 -7.99 -1.92 10.62
CA HIS A 127 -8.55 -1.43 9.36
C HIS A 127 -7.66 -1.78 8.15
N THR A 128 -6.45 -2.28 8.41
CA THR A 128 -5.52 -2.76 7.40
C THR A 128 -5.70 -4.26 7.11
N ASN A 129 -6.48 -4.98 7.93
CA ASN A 129 -6.78 -6.38 7.74
C ASN A 129 -7.83 -6.55 6.64
N ARG A 130 -7.38 -7.07 5.49
CA ARG A 130 -8.20 -7.29 4.30
C ARG A 130 -7.85 -8.60 3.60
N PRO A 131 -8.66 -9.07 2.65
CA PRO A 131 -8.27 -10.17 1.77
C PRO A 131 -6.90 -9.91 1.12
N GLY A 132 -6.00 -10.87 1.24
CA GLY A 132 -4.60 -10.75 0.78
C GLY A 132 -3.65 -10.00 1.73
N HIS A 133 -4.14 -9.36 2.78
CA HIS A 133 -3.39 -8.45 3.68
C HIS A 133 -3.46 -8.89 5.15
N LYS A 134 -3.40 -10.19 5.40
CA LYS A 134 -3.49 -10.77 6.76
C LYS A 134 -2.17 -10.67 7.55
N TYR A 135 -1.08 -10.30 6.89
CA TYR A 135 0.26 -10.23 7.50
C TYR A 135 0.96 -8.95 7.08
N ASN A 136 1.75 -8.38 7.98
CA ASN A 136 2.66 -7.31 7.63
C ASN A 136 3.66 -7.81 6.59
N THR A 137 4.09 -6.93 5.69
CA THR A 137 5.00 -7.31 4.61
C THR A 137 6.45 -7.07 5.00
N GLN A 138 7.37 -7.86 4.46
CA GLN A 138 8.80 -7.67 4.66
C GLN A 138 9.58 -7.81 3.35
N ILE A 139 10.76 -7.19 3.33
CA ILE A 139 11.74 -7.31 2.24
C ILE A 139 13.10 -7.60 2.87
N ASN A 140 13.73 -8.70 2.49
CA ASN A 140 15.07 -9.00 2.94
C ASN A 140 16.11 -8.30 2.05
N THR A 141 16.74 -7.26 2.60
CA THR A 141 17.75 -6.47 1.87
C THR A 141 19.19 -6.90 2.15
N ALA A 142 19.41 -7.97 2.94
CA ALA A 142 20.75 -8.43 3.29
C ALA A 142 21.58 -8.77 2.04
N LEU A 143 20.95 -9.37 1.03
CA LEU A 143 21.59 -9.76 -0.21
C LEU A 143 22.15 -8.56 -0.99
N LEU A 144 21.48 -7.40 -0.94
CA LEU A 144 21.94 -6.16 -1.59
C LEU A 144 23.30 -5.67 -1.07
N ARG A 145 23.69 -6.12 0.14
CA ARG A 145 24.94 -5.71 0.81
C ARG A 145 26.09 -6.69 0.56
N THR A 146 25.86 -7.79 -0.14
CA THR A 146 26.87 -8.85 -0.32
C THR A 146 27.98 -8.44 -1.28
N CYS A 147 27.66 -7.98 -2.49
CA CYS A 147 28.65 -7.47 -3.43
C CYS A 147 28.05 -6.48 -4.45
N ARG A 148 28.92 -5.75 -5.16
CA ARG A 148 28.51 -4.74 -6.15
C ARG A 148 27.73 -5.32 -7.33
N LEU A 149 28.08 -6.52 -7.82
CA LEU A 149 27.36 -7.17 -8.91
C LEU A 149 25.94 -7.58 -8.51
N ILE A 150 25.78 -8.16 -7.31
CA ILE A 150 24.46 -8.45 -6.77
C ILE A 150 23.66 -7.15 -6.66
N TYR A 151 24.21 -6.11 -6.04
CA TYR A 151 23.54 -4.82 -5.94
C TYR A 151 23.10 -4.28 -7.32
N TYR A 152 23.96 -4.37 -8.33
CA TYR A 152 23.64 -3.94 -9.69
C TYR A 152 22.43 -4.68 -10.29
N GLU A 153 22.41 -6.01 -10.22
CA GLU A 153 21.34 -6.82 -10.79
C GLU A 153 20.03 -6.74 -9.99
N THR A 154 20.09 -6.48 -8.68
CA THR A 154 18.97 -6.70 -7.76
C THR A 154 18.32 -5.45 -7.16
N ARG A 155 19.02 -4.31 -7.11
CA ARG A 155 18.57 -3.10 -6.37
C ARG A 155 17.18 -2.59 -6.76
N ALA A 156 16.71 -2.89 -7.97
CA ALA A 156 15.40 -2.47 -8.46
C ALA A 156 14.26 -3.36 -7.93
N ILE A 157 14.53 -4.63 -7.65
CA ILE A 157 13.52 -5.64 -7.31
C ILE A 157 12.71 -5.24 -6.08
N PRO A 158 13.30 -4.79 -4.95
CA PRO A 158 12.53 -4.37 -3.78
C PRO A 158 11.39 -3.41 -4.13
N LEU A 159 11.71 -2.28 -4.76
CA LEU A 159 10.71 -1.29 -5.16
C LEU A 159 9.74 -1.83 -6.22
N ARG A 160 10.24 -2.64 -7.16
CA ARG A 160 9.42 -3.23 -8.22
C ARG A 160 8.45 -4.27 -7.71
N SER A 161 8.75 -4.94 -6.61
CA SER A 161 7.91 -5.97 -6.00
C SER A 161 7.01 -5.44 -4.89
N THR A 162 7.11 -4.16 -4.56
CA THR A 162 6.39 -3.61 -3.41
C THR A 162 5.03 -3.09 -3.86
N THR A 163 3.99 -3.54 -3.15
CA THR A 163 2.72 -2.83 -3.06
C THR A 163 2.79 -1.85 -1.89
N HIS A 164 2.78 -0.58 -2.26
CA HIS A 164 2.90 0.56 -1.37
C HIS A 164 1.52 0.91 -0.82
N HIS A 165 1.27 0.57 0.44
CA HIS A 165 0.00 0.82 1.10
C HIS A 165 -0.06 2.21 1.73
N MET A 166 -1.19 2.88 1.58
CA MET A 166 -1.51 4.12 2.27
C MET A 166 -2.93 4.07 2.80
N TYR A 167 -3.08 4.30 4.10
CA TYR A 167 -4.39 4.30 4.77
C TYR A 167 -4.69 5.72 5.28
N GLU A 168 -5.88 6.24 4.96
CA GLU A 168 -6.34 7.55 5.45
C GLU A 168 -6.92 7.50 6.88
N ALA A 169 -7.45 6.35 7.31
CA ALA A 169 -8.04 6.20 8.64
C ALA A 169 -7.02 6.54 9.75
N PRO A 170 -7.46 7.04 10.92
CA PRO A 170 -6.59 7.30 12.09
C PRO A 170 -6.04 6.00 12.72
N SER A 171 -5.94 4.92 11.96
CA SER A 171 -5.43 3.62 12.39
C SER A 171 -3.94 3.51 12.08
N GLU A 172 -3.13 3.41 13.13
CA GLU A 172 -1.77 2.83 13.21
C GLU A 172 -0.65 3.41 12.31
N SER A 173 -0.97 4.09 11.21
CA SER A 173 -0.03 4.62 10.21
C SER A 173 -0.33 6.06 9.78
N PHE A 174 -1.55 6.56 9.99
CA PHE A 174 -1.89 7.96 9.70
C PHE A 174 -1.59 8.85 10.90
N ASN A 175 -0.36 9.34 10.97
CA ASN A 175 -0.06 10.55 11.73
C ASN A 175 -0.20 11.75 10.77
N PRO A 176 -1.11 12.71 10.99
CA PRO A 176 -1.20 13.90 10.15
C PRO A 176 0.09 14.75 10.13
N LEU A 177 1.03 14.51 11.06
CA LEU A 177 2.38 15.07 11.03
C LEU A 177 3.34 14.32 10.06
N ASP A 178 3.00 13.11 9.61
CA ASP A 178 3.79 12.27 8.70
C ASP A 178 3.43 12.48 7.21
N TRP A 179 2.93 13.67 6.83
CA TRP A 179 2.78 14.05 5.42
C TRP A 179 4.10 13.93 4.64
N ASP A 180 5.24 13.91 5.35
CA ASP A 180 6.57 13.66 4.79
C ASP A 180 6.82 12.19 4.39
N HIS A 181 5.84 11.57 3.71
CA HIS A 181 5.92 10.18 3.27
C HIS A 181 7.12 9.97 2.34
N TYR A 182 7.87 8.87 2.51
CA TYR A 182 9.12 8.64 1.79
C TYR A 182 8.98 8.64 0.26
N LEU A 183 7.78 8.36 -0.26
CA LEU A 183 7.47 8.46 -1.70
C LEU A 183 7.78 9.85 -2.26
N PHE A 184 7.52 10.91 -1.49
CA PHE A 184 7.83 12.29 -1.91
C PHE A 184 9.34 12.57 -1.99
N HIS A 185 10.17 11.73 -1.35
CA HIS A 185 11.63 11.87 -1.30
C HIS A 185 12.38 10.92 -2.23
N LEU A 186 11.65 10.07 -2.95
CA LEU A 186 12.27 9.18 -3.93
C LEU A 186 12.91 9.99 -5.06
N SER A 187 14.08 9.54 -5.49
CA SER A 187 14.66 10.06 -6.73
C SER A 187 13.83 9.59 -7.92
N SER A 188 13.84 10.33 -9.04
CA SER A 188 13.18 9.88 -10.27
C SER A 188 13.66 8.48 -10.69
N GLN A 189 14.95 8.18 -10.56
CA GLN A 189 15.49 6.85 -10.86
C GLN A 189 14.87 5.74 -9.99
N SER A 190 14.67 6.00 -8.69
CA SER A 190 13.97 5.07 -7.80
C SER A 190 12.49 4.97 -8.16
N GLY A 191 11.87 6.10 -8.50
CA GLY A 191 10.46 6.15 -8.88
C GLY A 191 10.11 5.37 -10.15
N HIS A 192 11.05 5.19 -11.07
CA HIS A 192 10.91 4.29 -12.25
C HIS A 192 10.74 2.81 -11.87
N ASN A 193 11.11 2.44 -10.66
CA ASN A 193 11.00 1.08 -10.15
C ASN A 193 9.72 0.86 -9.36
N LEU A 194 8.85 1.86 -9.20
CA LEU A 194 7.61 1.69 -8.46
C LEU A 194 6.61 0.86 -9.25
N HIS A 195 5.99 -0.12 -8.58
CA HIS A 195 5.03 -1.01 -9.20
C HIS A 195 3.61 -0.66 -8.83
N HIS A 196 3.20 -0.92 -7.59
CA HIS A 196 1.81 -0.82 -7.18
C HIS A 196 1.65 0.14 -6.00
N LEU A 197 0.77 1.12 -6.15
CA LEU A 197 0.27 1.94 -5.05
C LEU A 197 -1.16 1.51 -4.71
N HIS A 198 -1.43 1.22 -3.44
CA HIS A 198 -2.77 0.92 -2.94
C HIS A 198 -3.15 1.91 -1.84
N ILE A 199 -4.12 2.77 -2.14
CA ILE A 199 -4.63 3.78 -1.20
C ILE A 199 -6.01 3.35 -0.72
N THR A 200 -6.21 3.31 0.58
CA THR A 200 -7.55 3.21 1.17
C THR A 200 -7.97 4.54 1.78
N LYS A 201 -9.13 5.05 1.34
CA LYS A 201 -9.72 6.31 1.80
C LYS A 201 -11.10 6.07 2.42
N TRP A 202 -11.40 6.81 3.48
CA TRP A 202 -12.70 6.82 4.17
C TRP A 202 -13.38 8.19 4.11
N ARG A 203 -12.62 9.26 3.87
CA ARG A 203 -13.14 10.63 3.96
C ARG A 203 -13.08 11.35 2.61
N SER A 204 -14.10 12.18 2.39
CA SER A 204 -14.17 13.10 1.26
C SER A 204 -13.36 14.37 1.57
N PRO A 205 -12.69 15.01 0.59
CA PRO A 205 -12.75 14.74 -0.86
C PRO A 205 -11.82 13.62 -1.34
N PHE A 206 -12.29 12.87 -2.34
CA PHE A 206 -11.51 11.82 -3.00
C PHE A 206 -10.70 12.39 -4.17
N THR A 207 -9.43 12.69 -3.89
CA THR A 207 -8.43 13.11 -4.87
C THR A 207 -7.60 11.90 -5.33
N PHE A 208 -7.43 11.79 -6.65
CA PHE A 208 -6.58 10.75 -7.27
C PHE A 208 -5.20 11.27 -7.69
N SER A 209 -4.95 12.57 -7.55
CA SER A 209 -3.72 13.24 -8.00
C SER A 209 -2.58 13.27 -6.98
N ASP A 210 -2.86 13.02 -5.70
CA ASP A 210 -1.91 13.23 -4.58
C ASP A 210 -0.56 12.50 -4.76
N HIS A 211 -0.60 11.35 -5.43
CA HIS A 211 0.56 10.47 -5.63
C HIS A 211 0.97 10.33 -7.10
N LEU A 212 0.54 11.27 -7.94
CA LEU A 212 0.87 11.35 -9.36
C LEU A 212 1.98 12.38 -9.64
N ASN A 213 2.90 12.59 -8.70
CA ASN A 213 4.06 13.46 -8.90
C ASN A 213 4.94 12.97 -10.07
N GLU A 214 5.61 13.89 -10.77
CA GLU A 214 6.34 13.59 -12.01
C GLU A 214 7.38 12.47 -11.84
N HIS A 215 8.08 12.45 -10.70
CA HIS A 215 9.12 11.47 -10.40
C HIS A 215 8.59 10.09 -9.99
N LEU A 216 7.28 9.92 -9.82
CA LEU A 216 6.65 8.66 -9.46
C LEU A 216 6.06 8.00 -10.71
N HIS A 217 6.59 6.84 -11.08
CA HIS A 217 6.25 6.14 -12.33
C HIS A 217 5.55 4.81 -12.01
N TRP A 218 4.38 4.89 -11.39
CA TRP A 218 3.55 3.74 -11.05
C TRP A 218 3.19 2.91 -12.28
N ARG A 219 3.11 1.58 -12.09
CA ARG A 219 2.59 0.64 -13.09
C ARG A 219 1.15 0.22 -12.79
N LYS A 220 0.82 0.08 -11.51
CA LYS A 220 -0.51 -0.26 -11.01
C LYS A 220 -0.91 0.72 -9.92
N MET A 221 -2.17 1.13 -9.90
CA MET A 221 -2.72 1.94 -8.82
C MET A 221 -4.08 1.40 -8.42
N THR A 222 -4.33 1.29 -7.12
CA THR A 222 -5.62 0.87 -6.57
C THR A 222 -6.08 1.91 -5.55
N TRP A 223 -7.34 2.32 -5.67
CA TRP A 223 -8.03 3.08 -4.64
C TRP A 223 -9.18 2.26 -4.09
N THR A 224 -9.24 2.09 -2.78
CA THR A 224 -10.39 1.52 -2.08
C THR A 224 -11.08 2.64 -1.32
N LEU A 225 -12.34 2.92 -1.68
CA LEU A 225 -13.17 3.92 -1.06
C LEU A 225 -14.10 3.22 -0.07
N CYS A 226 -13.76 3.30 1.21
CA CYS A 226 -14.47 2.65 2.31
C CYS A 226 -15.64 3.50 2.75
N ALA A 227 -16.83 3.15 2.26
CA ALA A 227 -18.08 3.77 2.62
C ALA A 227 -18.71 3.17 3.89
N SER A 228 -18.22 2.02 4.37
CA SER A 228 -18.73 1.31 5.55
C SER A 228 -18.91 2.20 6.80
N GLU A 229 -18.10 3.25 6.95
CA GLU A 229 -18.16 4.19 8.07
C GLU A 229 -18.90 5.50 7.77
N TRP A 230 -19.46 5.65 6.57
CA TRP A 230 -20.18 6.87 6.20
C TRP A 230 -21.53 6.93 6.89
N THR A 231 -21.79 8.08 7.51
CA THR A 231 -23.10 8.39 8.08
C THR A 231 -24.14 8.63 6.97
N PRO A 232 -25.43 8.35 7.21
CA PRO A 232 -26.51 8.71 6.28
C PRO A 232 -26.49 10.19 5.87
N ARG A 233 -25.98 11.08 6.74
CA ARG A 233 -25.83 12.51 6.43
C ARG A 233 -24.75 12.76 5.38
N GLN A 234 -23.64 12.02 5.41
CA GLN A 234 -22.59 12.09 4.39
C GLN A 234 -23.09 11.57 3.03
N LEU A 235 -23.94 10.54 3.05
CA LEU A 235 -24.59 10.00 1.85
C LEU A 235 -25.64 10.96 1.23
N MET A 236 -26.34 11.76 2.06
CA MET A 236 -27.49 12.56 1.61
C MET A 236 -27.18 14.03 1.29
N ARG A 237 -26.10 14.61 1.81
CA ARG A 237 -25.78 16.05 1.60
C ARG A 237 -24.88 16.30 0.40
N ASP A 238 -23.88 15.45 0.20
CA ASP A 238 -22.93 15.56 -0.89
C ASP A 238 -23.29 14.44 -1.86
N ARG A 239 -23.75 14.77 -3.08
CA ARG A 239 -23.89 13.75 -4.13
C ARG A 239 -22.51 13.16 -4.35
N PHE A 240 -22.23 12.02 -3.70
CA PHE A 240 -20.94 11.36 -3.80
C PHE A 240 -20.69 11.04 -5.27
N ASP A 241 -19.67 11.68 -5.82
CA ASP A 241 -19.27 11.52 -7.20
C ASP A 241 -17.76 11.77 -7.29
N VAL A 242 -17.06 10.80 -7.86
CA VAL A 242 -15.61 10.83 -8.04
C VAL A 242 -15.22 10.89 -9.52
N SER A 243 -16.20 10.86 -10.42
CA SER A 243 -16.01 10.82 -11.88
C SER A 243 -15.16 11.98 -12.37
N GLN A 244 -15.46 13.21 -11.93
CA GLN A 244 -14.74 14.41 -12.36
C GLN A 244 -13.29 14.44 -11.84
N SER A 245 -13.08 14.04 -10.58
CA SER A 245 -11.75 13.92 -9.98
C SER A 245 -10.93 12.89 -10.76
N LEU A 246 -11.53 11.74 -11.09
CA LEU A 246 -10.90 10.67 -11.84
C LEU A 246 -10.57 11.09 -13.29
N LEU A 247 -11.48 11.80 -13.97
CA LEU A 247 -11.27 12.37 -15.31
C LEU A 247 -10.13 13.41 -15.34
N SER A 248 -9.99 14.18 -14.27
CA SER A 248 -8.94 15.20 -14.17
C SER A 248 -7.55 14.62 -13.91
N ALA A 249 -7.47 13.41 -13.36
CA ALA A 249 -6.20 12.76 -13.05
C ALA A 249 -5.38 12.48 -14.32
N ARG A 250 -4.05 12.57 -14.19
CA ARG A 250 -3.09 12.27 -15.26
C ARG A 250 -2.09 11.23 -14.77
N PHE A 251 -2.32 10.00 -15.19
CA PHE A 251 -1.54 8.85 -14.74
C PHE A 251 -0.14 8.83 -15.39
N PRO A 252 0.88 8.26 -14.72
CA PRO A 252 2.19 8.08 -15.34
C PRO A 252 2.12 7.32 -16.66
N ASP A 253 3.04 7.60 -17.58
CA ASP A 253 3.11 6.92 -18.89
C ASP A 253 3.33 5.41 -18.75
N THR A 254 3.91 4.99 -17.62
CA THR A 254 4.16 3.60 -17.24
C THR A 254 2.95 2.90 -16.65
N CYS A 255 1.87 3.62 -16.36
CA CYS A 255 0.70 3.06 -15.68
C CYS A 255 -0.06 2.13 -16.63
N GLN A 256 -0.10 0.85 -16.30
CA GLN A 256 -0.71 -0.23 -17.09
C GLN A 256 -2.07 -0.64 -16.54
N GLU A 257 -2.32 -0.38 -15.25
CA GLU A 257 -3.54 -0.80 -14.56
C GLU A 257 -3.95 0.23 -13.51
N VAL A 258 -5.25 0.55 -13.49
CA VAL A 258 -5.90 1.35 -12.44
C VAL A 258 -7.12 0.60 -11.95
N ASN A 259 -7.25 0.47 -10.63
CA ASN A 259 -8.40 -0.13 -9.98
C ASN A 259 -9.06 0.90 -9.06
N LEU A 260 -10.39 0.93 -9.08
CA LEU A 260 -11.20 1.66 -8.12
C LEU A 260 -12.19 0.68 -7.51
N GLU A 261 -12.13 0.56 -6.18
CA GLU A 261 -12.94 -0.33 -5.37
C GLU A 261 -13.85 0.54 -4.50
N TYR A 262 -15.15 0.32 -4.60
CA TYR A 262 -16.16 0.94 -3.74
C TYR A 262 -16.60 -0.10 -2.71
N GLU A 263 -16.27 0.12 -1.44
CA GLU A 263 -16.51 -0.84 -0.38
C GLU A 263 -17.61 -0.34 0.56
N SER A 264 -18.60 -1.19 0.84
CA SER A 264 -19.70 -0.95 1.78
C SER A 264 -19.99 -2.21 2.57
N LEU A 265 -20.92 -2.14 3.52
CA LEU A 265 -21.41 -3.30 4.25
C LEU A 265 -22.62 -3.90 3.52
N LEU A 266 -22.67 -5.23 3.47
CA LEU A 266 -23.77 -5.98 2.85
C LEU A 266 -25.13 -5.72 3.55
N LYS A 267 -25.12 -5.19 4.78
CA LYS A 267 -26.34 -4.76 5.50
C LYS A 267 -26.84 -3.35 5.15
N PHE A 268 -26.18 -2.61 4.25
CA PHE A 268 -26.57 -1.23 3.88
C PHE A 268 -26.95 -1.06 2.40
N PRO A 269 -28.17 -1.51 2.00
CA PRO A 269 -28.63 -1.46 0.60
C PRO A 269 -28.60 -0.06 -0.06
N PRO A 270 -29.06 1.04 0.60
CA PRO A 270 -29.05 2.36 -0.02
C PRO A 270 -27.65 2.85 -0.39
N GLN A 271 -26.65 2.47 0.41
CA GLN A 271 -25.26 2.81 0.15
C GLN A 271 -24.71 1.99 -1.01
N ARG A 272 -24.97 0.68 -1.05
CA ARG A 272 -24.56 -0.17 -2.17
C ARG A 272 -25.14 0.33 -3.50
N LYS A 273 -26.43 0.69 -3.51
CA LYS A 273 -27.10 1.26 -4.69
C LYS A 273 -26.38 2.50 -5.20
N LEU A 274 -26.09 3.46 -4.32
CA LEU A 274 -25.34 4.66 -4.67
C LEU A 274 -23.95 4.34 -5.25
N LEU A 275 -23.22 3.42 -4.62
CA LEU A 275 -21.88 3.06 -5.07
C LEU A 275 -21.90 2.36 -6.44
N ARG A 276 -22.90 1.52 -6.72
CA ARG A 276 -23.12 0.95 -8.06
C ARG A 276 -23.42 2.03 -9.09
N GLU A 277 -24.32 2.95 -8.80
CA GLU A 277 -24.65 4.07 -9.71
C GLU A 277 -23.40 4.89 -10.07
N VAL A 278 -22.54 5.18 -9.08
CA VAL A 278 -21.28 5.90 -9.30
C VAL A 278 -20.26 5.04 -10.07
N ALA A 279 -20.19 3.74 -9.79
CA ALA A 279 -19.32 2.82 -10.52
C ALA A 279 -19.72 2.76 -12.01
N GLU A 280 -21.01 2.68 -12.32
CA GLU A 280 -21.51 2.69 -13.70
C GLU A 280 -21.19 3.99 -14.44
N GLN A 281 -21.29 5.13 -13.77
CA GLN A 281 -20.82 6.41 -14.32
C GLN A 281 -19.32 6.36 -14.63
N CYS A 282 -18.52 5.80 -13.72
CA CYS A 282 -17.09 5.69 -13.89
C CYS A 282 -16.68 4.71 -15.00
N ARG A 283 -17.46 3.64 -15.27
CA ARG A 283 -17.19 2.72 -16.38
C ARG A 283 -17.14 3.39 -17.75
N GLN A 284 -17.83 4.52 -17.91
CA GLN A 284 -17.85 5.30 -19.16
C GLN A 284 -16.59 6.16 -19.34
N ILE A 285 -15.74 6.27 -18.32
CA ILE A 285 -14.53 7.08 -18.34
C ILE A 285 -13.38 6.31 -18.99
N ARG A 286 -12.59 7.02 -19.79
CA ARG A 286 -11.26 6.56 -20.22
C ARG A 286 -10.20 7.36 -19.50
N LEU A 287 -9.33 6.66 -18.76
CA LEU A 287 -8.28 7.33 -18.00
C LEU A 287 -7.17 7.80 -18.93
N THR A 288 -6.61 8.98 -18.67
CA THR A 288 -5.59 9.59 -19.53
C THR A 288 -4.23 9.58 -18.85
N ARG A 289 -3.21 9.09 -19.55
CA ARG A 289 -1.81 9.18 -19.13
C ARG A 289 -1.20 10.54 -19.46
N ARG A 290 -0.05 10.88 -18.87
CA ARG A 290 0.66 12.15 -19.13
C ARG A 290 1.05 12.32 -20.60
N ASN A 291 1.41 11.24 -21.29
CA ASN A 291 1.69 11.22 -22.72
C ASN A 291 0.44 11.30 -23.62
N GLY A 292 -0.76 11.40 -23.05
CA GLY A 292 -2.03 11.50 -23.78
C GLY A 292 -2.62 10.16 -24.23
N THR A 293 -1.91 9.03 -24.07
CA THR A 293 -2.50 7.71 -24.28
C THR A 293 -3.56 7.41 -23.22
N ARG A 294 -4.45 6.47 -23.53
CA ARG A 294 -5.63 6.18 -22.70
C ARG A 294 -5.65 4.73 -22.22
N LEU A 295 -6.20 4.54 -21.04
CA LEU A 295 -6.57 3.25 -20.47
C LEU A 295 -8.09 3.08 -20.59
N ASP A 296 -8.51 2.00 -21.25
CA ASP A 296 -9.91 1.63 -21.39
C ASP A 296 -10.34 0.67 -20.27
N ILE A 297 -11.64 0.64 -19.98
CA ILE A 297 -12.24 -0.25 -18.97
C ILE A 297 -12.05 -1.71 -19.39
N ASP A 298 -11.69 -2.57 -18.43
CA ASP A 298 -11.67 -4.02 -18.62
C ASP A 298 -12.82 -4.65 -17.85
N MET A 299 -13.88 -4.99 -18.58
CA MET A 299 -15.09 -5.59 -18.01
C MET A 299 -14.84 -7.00 -17.44
N GLU A 300 -13.84 -7.73 -17.94
CA GLU A 300 -13.50 -9.07 -17.44
C GLU A 300 -12.82 -9.00 -16.07
N TYR A 301 -12.07 -7.93 -15.83
CA TYR A 301 -11.34 -7.69 -14.57
C TYR A 301 -12.09 -6.74 -13.61
N SER A 302 -13.26 -6.27 -14.03
CA SER A 302 -14.19 -5.49 -13.20
C SER A 302 -15.26 -6.44 -12.66
N MET A 303 -15.49 -6.45 -11.36
CA MET A 303 -16.35 -7.45 -10.72
C MET A 303 -16.92 -6.94 -9.40
N GLU A 304 -17.96 -7.62 -8.93
CA GLU A 304 -18.45 -7.49 -7.56
C GLU A 304 -18.05 -8.71 -6.74
N TYR A 305 -17.71 -8.49 -5.48
CA TYR A 305 -17.42 -9.57 -4.54
C TYR A 305 -17.78 -9.16 -3.13
N THR A 306 -17.93 -10.18 -2.27
CA THR A 306 -18.05 -10.01 -0.83
C THR A 306 -16.84 -10.59 -0.13
N TRP A 307 -16.59 -10.14 1.09
CA TRP A 307 -15.57 -10.72 1.96
C TRP A 307 -15.93 -10.52 3.43
N GLU A 308 -15.43 -11.41 4.29
CA GLU A 308 -15.70 -11.39 5.73
C GLU A 308 -14.58 -10.67 6.50
N GLY A 309 -14.97 -9.71 7.32
CA GLY A 309 -14.05 -8.93 8.16
C GLY A 309 -14.69 -8.51 9.48
N THR A 310 -14.08 -7.53 10.11
CA THR A 310 -14.68 -6.86 11.28
C THR A 310 -14.96 -5.41 10.95
N THR A 311 -15.97 -4.83 11.60
CA THR A 311 -16.31 -3.40 11.52
C THR A 311 -16.52 -2.85 12.91
N TRP A 312 -16.15 -1.59 13.11
CA TRP A 312 -16.44 -0.89 14.36
C TRP A 312 -17.95 -0.63 14.50
N ILE A 313 -18.50 -0.94 15.68
CA ILE A 313 -19.86 -0.63 16.08
C ILE A 313 -19.81 0.27 17.32
N PRO A 314 -20.32 1.52 17.24
CA PRO A 314 -20.39 2.39 18.41
C PRO A 314 -21.39 1.85 19.44
N ALA A 315 -21.06 1.98 20.73
CA ALA A 315 -21.84 1.41 21.83
C ALA A 315 -23.28 1.97 21.94
N ASN A 316 -23.48 3.24 21.56
CA ASN A 316 -24.79 3.91 21.53
C ASN A 316 -24.91 4.79 20.28
N ARG A 317 -26.10 4.80 19.64
CA ARG A 317 -26.41 5.74 18.55
C ARG A 317 -26.53 7.18 19.11
N GLY A 318 -25.40 7.87 19.24
CA GLY A 318 -25.37 9.29 19.63
C GLY A 318 -24.21 9.70 20.53
N GLU A 319 -23.42 8.76 21.06
CA GLU A 319 -22.25 9.07 21.90
C GLU A 319 -20.93 8.97 21.12
N ASN A 320 -19.88 9.55 21.71
CA ASN A 320 -18.56 9.69 21.11
C ASN A 320 -18.04 8.37 20.51
N HIS A 321 -17.48 8.46 19.31
CA HIS A 321 -17.02 7.39 18.42
C HIS A 321 -15.91 6.47 18.99
N TRP A 322 -15.51 6.68 20.25
CA TRP A 322 -14.42 5.97 20.93
C TRP A 322 -14.91 4.85 21.87
N ASN A 323 -16.19 4.83 22.24
CA ASN A 323 -16.80 3.73 23.00
C ASN A 323 -17.61 2.85 22.04
N GLY A 324 -17.15 1.63 21.82
CA GLY A 324 -17.74 0.67 20.88
C GLY A 324 -17.00 -0.65 20.92
N ASP A 325 -17.40 -1.56 20.05
CA ASP A 325 -16.77 -2.87 19.89
C ASP A 325 -16.68 -3.23 18.40
N TYR A 326 -15.87 -4.22 18.07
CA TYR A 326 -15.80 -4.76 16.73
C TYR A 326 -16.77 -5.93 16.59
N ASP A 327 -17.53 -5.94 15.51
CA ASP A 327 -18.41 -7.06 15.15
C ASP A 327 -18.01 -7.61 13.78
N THR A 328 -18.31 -8.87 13.56
CA THR A 328 -18.18 -9.52 12.26
C THR A 328 -19.07 -8.83 11.23
N ALA A 329 -18.54 -8.66 10.02
CA ALA A 329 -19.25 -7.98 8.97
C ALA A 329 -18.89 -8.53 7.60
N THR A 330 -19.92 -8.78 6.80
CA THR A 330 -19.77 -9.03 5.37
C THR A 330 -19.68 -7.71 4.64
N TYR A 331 -18.53 -7.47 4.01
CA TYR A 331 -18.32 -6.35 3.11
C TYR A 331 -18.79 -6.71 1.70
N HIS A 332 -19.25 -5.70 0.98
CA HIS A 332 -19.60 -5.74 -0.44
C HIS A 332 -18.71 -4.74 -1.16
N VAL A 333 -18.06 -5.19 -2.24
CA VAL A 333 -17.13 -4.38 -3.02
C VAL A 333 -17.53 -4.39 -4.48
N VAL A 334 -17.68 -3.21 -5.06
CA VAL A 334 -17.77 -3.01 -6.51
C VAL A 334 -16.40 -2.56 -7.00
N ARG A 335 -15.73 -3.40 -7.80
CA ARG A 335 -14.43 -3.09 -8.40
C ARG A 335 -14.57 -2.78 -9.88
N ILE A 336 -14.00 -1.65 -10.29
CA ILE A 336 -13.82 -1.28 -11.69
C ILE A 336 -12.33 -1.18 -12.03
N CYS A 337 -11.95 -1.70 -13.19
CA CYS A 337 -10.56 -1.84 -13.63
C CYS A 337 -10.37 -1.22 -15.01
N TRP A 338 -9.33 -0.41 -15.20
CA TRP A 338 -8.85 0.03 -16.51
C TRP A 338 -7.45 -0.53 -16.75
N ARG A 339 -7.21 -1.18 -17.88
CA ARG A 339 -5.91 -1.81 -18.18
C ARG A 339 -5.57 -1.97 -19.65
N ASP A 340 -4.27 -1.98 -19.95
CA ASP A 340 -3.73 -2.25 -21.30
C ASP A 340 -3.82 -3.73 -21.73
N LYS A 341 -4.33 -4.62 -20.86
CA LYS A 341 -4.35 -6.07 -21.07
C LYS A 341 -2.99 -6.67 -21.44
N VAL A 342 -1.90 -6.05 -20.98
CA VAL A 342 -0.54 -6.59 -21.16
C VAL A 342 -0.49 -7.92 -20.41
N PRO A 343 -0.12 -9.03 -21.07
CA PRO A 343 -0.03 -10.32 -20.40
C PRO A 343 0.96 -10.26 -19.24
N GLU A 344 0.51 -10.74 -18.08
CA GLU A 344 1.40 -10.90 -16.94
C GLU A 344 2.44 -11.98 -17.26
N ARG A 345 3.71 -11.69 -16.99
CA ARG A 345 4.75 -12.72 -17.10
C ARG A 345 4.74 -13.50 -15.80
N ASN A 346 4.37 -14.78 -15.86
CA ASN A 346 4.24 -15.67 -14.69
C ASN A 346 5.48 -15.71 -13.78
N TYR A 347 6.66 -15.38 -14.29
CA TYR A 347 7.93 -15.39 -13.57
C TYR A 347 8.39 -14.00 -13.09
N MET A 348 7.58 -12.95 -13.29
CA MET A 348 7.85 -11.57 -12.86
C MET A 348 6.66 -11.02 -12.06
N HIS A 349 6.03 -11.87 -11.25
CA HIS A 349 4.83 -11.50 -10.50
C HIS A 349 5.23 -10.66 -9.29
N TYR A 350 5.27 -9.36 -9.53
CA TYR A 350 5.72 -8.40 -8.53
C TYR A 350 4.66 -8.04 -7.48
N ASP A 351 3.40 -8.36 -7.70
CA ASP A 351 2.31 -7.95 -6.79
C ASP A 351 1.78 -9.12 -5.99
N HIS A 352 2.53 -9.56 -4.97
CA HIS A 352 2.15 -10.68 -4.11
C HIS A 352 0.95 -10.39 -3.19
N LEU A 353 0.35 -9.20 -3.27
CA LEU A 353 -0.73 -8.72 -2.41
C LEU A 353 -2.00 -8.39 -3.20
N ASP A 354 -2.28 -9.14 -4.26
CA ASP A 354 -3.50 -9.00 -5.03
C ASP A 354 -4.72 -9.58 -4.28
N CYS A 355 -5.60 -8.70 -3.80
CA CYS A 355 -6.82 -9.07 -3.08
C CYS A 355 -7.72 -10.01 -3.88
N LEU A 356 -7.75 -9.92 -5.22
CA LEU A 356 -8.60 -10.77 -6.06
C LEU A 356 -8.12 -12.22 -6.13
N ARG A 357 -6.84 -12.46 -5.89
CA ARG A 357 -6.28 -13.81 -5.83
C ARG A 357 -6.47 -14.44 -4.45
N SER A 358 -6.97 -13.66 -3.49
CA SER A 358 -7.26 -14.17 -2.17
C SER A 358 -8.45 -15.11 -2.21
N LYS A 359 -8.31 -16.29 -1.62
CA LYS A 359 -9.43 -17.21 -1.39
C LYS A 359 -10.47 -16.66 -0.41
N ALA A 360 -10.16 -15.54 0.25
CA ALA A 360 -11.04 -14.90 1.23
C ALA A 360 -12.14 -14.02 0.60
N ILE A 361 -12.11 -13.80 -0.73
CA ILE A 361 -13.20 -13.13 -1.43
C ILE A 361 -14.17 -14.15 -2.02
N ALA A 362 -15.45 -13.80 -2.04
CA ALA A 362 -16.50 -14.53 -2.73
C ALA A 362 -17.00 -13.67 -3.89
N PRO A 363 -16.60 -13.97 -5.14
CA PRO A 363 -17.14 -13.30 -6.33
C PRO A 363 -18.65 -13.44 -6.38
N MET A 364 -19.35 -12.35 -6.71
CA MET A 364 -20.80 -12.39 -6.91
C MET A 364 -21.10 -12.80 -8.35
N SER A 365 -22.04 -13.72 -8.52
CA SER A 365 -22.58 -14.04 -9.85
C SER A 365 -23.51 -12.92 -10.33
N LEU A 366 -23.84 -12.91 -11.63
CA LEU A 366 -24.83 -11.96 -12.16
C LEU A 366 -26.19 -12.11 -11.47
N GLU A 367 -26.61 -13.35 -11.18
CA GLU A 367 -27.85 -13.63 -10.45
C GLU A 367 -27.81 -13.07 -9.01
N ASP A 368 -26.65 -13.15 -8.34
CA ASP A 368 -26.49 -12.56 -7.00
C ASP A 368 -26.58 -11.03 -7.04
N VAL A 369 -26.01 -10.41 -8.07
CA VAL A 369 -26.08 -8.94 -8.26
C VAL A 369 -27.51 -8.51 -8.54
N GLU A 370 -28.20 -9.15 -9.49
CA GLU A 370 -29.60 -8.86 -9.84
C GLU A 370 -30.52 -9.02 -8.62
N LYS A 371 -30.36 -10.11 -7.87
CA LYS A 371 -31.11 -10.34 -6.64
C LYS A 371 -30.80 -9.30 -5.57
N ASP A 372 -29.54 -8.88 -5.43
CA ASP A 372 -29.18 -7.82 -4.49
C ASP A 372 -29.81 -6.49 -4.91
N GLU A 373 -29.88 -6.19 -6.21
CA GLU A 373 -30.58 -5.00 -6.74
C GLU A 373 -32.09 -5.04 -6.49
N GLU A 374 -32.75 -6.19 -6.63
CA GLU A 374 -34.17 -6.35 -6.30
C GLU A 374 -34.47 -6.11 -4.81
N ASN A 375 -33.48 -6.35 -3.95
CA ASN A 375 -33.58 -6.15 -2.50
C ASN A 375 -33.18 -4.74 -2.03
N MET A 376 -32.80 -3.83 -2.94
CA MET A 376 -32.45 -2.41 -2.67
C MET A 376 -33.60 -1.45 -2.93
#